data_AF-A0A498D7Z1-F1
#
_entry.id   AF-A0A498D7Z1-F1
#
_cell.length_a   1.000
_cell.length_b   1.000
_cell.length_c   1.000
_cell.angle_alpha   90.00
_cell.angle_beta   90.00
_cell.angle_gamma   90.00
#
_symmetry.space_group_name_H-M   'P 1'
#
loop_
_entity.id
_entity.type
_entity.pdbx_description
1 polymer ?
#
loop_
_entity_poly.entity_id
_entity_poly.type
_entity_poly.pdbx_seq_one_letter_code
_entity_poly.pdbx_strand_id
1 'polypeptide(L)'
;MRNRNYLDPRNLLRKYKRLIEEANVPYIPFHNLRHTHATILMRMYKNPKIVSERLGHTRVGITLDIYSHTNQEMQRRSADRFDKNFWN
;
A
#
# COMPACT_ATOMS: atom_id res chain seq x y z
N MET A 1 10.32 -31.26 -16.47
CA MET A 1 9.36 -30.17 -16.74
C MET A 1 8.87 -29.59 -15.41
N ARG A 2 9.13 -28.31 -15.11
CA ARG A 2 8.76 -27.67 -13.84
C ARG A 2 7.29 -27.29 -13.87
N ASN A 3 6.44 -28.07 -13.20
CA ASN A 3 5.01 -27.82 -13.07
C ASN A 3 4.80 -26.55 -12.21
N ARG A 4 4.69 -25.37 -12.83
CA ARG A 4 4.31 -24.15 -12.12
C ARG A 4 2.81 -24.26 -11.82
N ASN A 5 2.47 -24.61 -10.58
CA ASN A 5 1.10 -24.53 -10.07
C ASN A 5 0.62 -23.08 -10.15
N TYR A 6 -0.05 -22.72 -11.24
CA TYR A 6 -0.73 -21.43 -11.36
C TYR A 6 -2.00 -21.49 -10.51
N LEU A 7 -2.15 -20.54 -9.59
CA LEU A 7 -3.43 -20.35 -8.91
C LEU A 7 -4.41 -19.75 -9.92
N ASP A 8 -5.45 -20.52 -10.26
CA ASP A 8 -6.56 -19.99 -11.05
C ASP A 8 -7.20 -18.80 -10.30
N PRO A 9 -7.31 -17.61 -10.92
CA PRO A 9 -7.85 -16.43 -10.28
C PRO A 9 -9.27 -16.62 -9.71
N ARG A 10 -10.11 -17.45 -10.36
CA ARG A 10 -11.48 -17.74 -9.89
C ARG A 10 -11.45 -18.56 -8.61
N ASN A 11 -10.55 -19.55 -8.53
CA ASN A 11 -10.35 -20.34 -7.31
C ASN A 11 -9.84 -19.48 -6.16
N LEU A 12 -8.91 -18.55 -6.45
CA LEU A 12 -8.42 -17.58 -5.47
C LEU A 12 -9.56 -16.68 -4.95
N LEU A 13 -10.35 -16.10 -5.85
CA LEU A 13 -11.46 -15.21 -5.48
C LEU A 13 -12.57 -15.94 -4.70
N ARG A 14 -12.86 -17.20 -5.04
CA ARG A 14 -13.80 -18.03 -4.29
C ARG A 14 -13.31 -18.27 -2.86
N LYS A 15 -12.04 -18.65 -2.70
CA LYS A 15 -11.43 -18.83 -1.37
C LYS A 15 -11.41 -17.52 -0.59
N TYR A 16 -11.08 -16.41 -1.25
CA TYR A 16 -11.08 -15.08 -0.64
C TYR A 16 -12.46 -14.70 -0.09
N LYS A 17 -13.53 -14.88 -0.87
CA LYS A 17 -14.90 -14.58 -0.42
C LYS A 17 -15.24 -15.34 0.86
N ARG A 18 -14.91 -16.65 0.90
CA ARG A 18 -15.14 -17.48 2.09
C ARG A 18 -14.37 -16.98 3.31
N LEU A 19 -13.11 -16.57 3.14
CA LEU A 19 -12.29 -16.03 4.25
C LEU A 19 -12.86 -14.71 4.80
N ILE A 20 -13.42 -13.85 3.94
CA ILE A 20 -14.07 -12.60 4.36
C ILE A 20 -15.33 -12.89 5.18
N GLU A 21 -16.14 -13.86 4.75
CA GLU A 21 -17.33 -14.31 5.47
C GLU A 21 -16.97 -14.94 6.83
N GLU A 22 -15.98 -15.83 6.86
CA GLU A 22 -15.46 -16.47 8.08
C GLU A 22 -14.90 -15.43 9.07
N ALA A 23 -14.24 -14.38 8.58
CA ALA A 23 -13.68 -13.32 9.41
C ALA A 23 -14.73 -12.28 9.87
N ASN A 24 -15.97 -12.35 9.37
CA ASN A 24 -17.05 -11.40 9.64
C ASN A 24 -16.64 -9.93 9.45
N VAL A 25 -15.90 -9.65 8.37
CA VAL A 25 -15.47 -8.29 8.00
C VAL A 25 -16.23 -7.80 6.76
N PRO A 26 -16.36 -6.48 6.56
CA PRO A 26 -16.94 -5.94 5.34
C PRO A 26 -16.21 -6.46 4.11
N TYR A 27 -16.97 -6.85 3.09
CA TYR A 27 -16.39 -7.24 1.81
C TYR A 27 -15.69 -6.05 1.17
N ILE A 28 -14.43 -6.27 0.78
CA ILE A 28 -13.71 -5.36 -0.11
C ILE A 28 -13.26 -6.15 -1.35
N PRO A 29 -13.18 -5.52 -2.52
CA PRO A 29 -12.56 -6.14 -3.68
C PRO A 29 -11.13 -6.61 -3.41
N PHE A 30 -10.71 -7.71 -4.01
CA PHE A 30 -9.38 -8.30 -3.77
C PHE A 30 -8.23 -7.32 -4.05
N HIS A 31 -8.36 -6.46 -5.07
CA HIS A 31 -7.37 -5.43 -5.38
C HIS A 31 -7.26 -4.34 -4.29
N ASN A 32 -8.32 -4.11 -3.51
CA ASN A 32 -8.29 -3.16 -2.40
C ASN A 32 -7.39 -3.61 -1.26
N LEU A 33 -7.08 -4.90 -1.14
CA LEU A 33 -6.05 -5.37 -0.21
C LEU A 33 -4.68 -4.76 -0.53
N ARG A 34 -4.35 -4.62 -1.82
CA ARG A 34 -3.10 -3.99 -2.26
C ARG A 34 -3.10 -2.51 -1.92
N HIS A 35 -4.22 -1.82 -2.09
CA HIS A 35 -4.38 -0.42 -1.68
C HIS A 35 -4.24 -0.24 -0.16
N THR A 36 -4.86 -1.11 0.63
CA THR A 36 -4.73 -1.10 2.10
C THR A 36 -3.29 -1.32 2.54
N HIS A 37 -2.59 -2.32 1.97
CA HIS A 37 -1.18 -2.59 2.25
C HIS A 37 -0.30 -1.37 1.93
N ALA A 38 -0.49 -0.77 0.76
CA ALA A 38 0.26 0.40 0.36
C ALA A 38 0.00 1.62 1.28
N THR A 39 -1.25 1.84 1.72
CA THR A 39 -1.59 2.88 2.71
C THR A 39 -0.90 2.63 4.06
N ILE A 40 -0.85 1.38 4.54
CA ILE A 40 -0.14 1.01 5.77
C ILE A 40 1.35 1.29 5.64
N LEU A 41 1.96 0.87 4.52
CA LEU A 41 3.37 1.11 4.25
C LEU A 41 3.71 2.61 4.19
N MET A 42 2.86 3.43 3.56
CA MET A 42 3.04 4.88 3.51
C MET A 42 3.02 5.50 4.92
N ARG A 43 2.10 5.06 5.78
CA ARG A 43 2.02 5.53 7.17
C ARG A 43 3.24 5.14 8.00
N MET A 44 3.77 3.93 7.79
CA MET A 44 4.94 3.43 8.53
C MET A 44 6.25 4.08 8.07
N TYR A 45 6.54 4.05 6.76
CA TYR A 45 7.86 4.41 6.25
C TYR A 45 8.01 5.88 5.90
N LYS A 46 6.89 6.60 5.68
CA LYS A 46 6.88 8.01 5.26
C LYS A 46 7.79 8.33 4.06
N ASN A 47 8.16 7.32 3.28
CA ASN A 47 9.08 7.42 2.16
C ASN A 47 8.47 6.69 0.95
N PRO A 48 7.95 7.43 -0.04
CA PRO A 48 7.30 6.85 -1.23
C PRO A 48 8.19 5.90 -2.03
N LYS A 49 9.51 6.10 -2.02
CA LYS A 49 10.47 5.23 -2.73
C LYS A 49 10.53 3.84 -2.11
N ILE A 50 10.69 3.77 -0.79
CA ILE A 50 10.70 2.50 -0.03
C ILE A 50 9.39 1.74 -0.23
N VAL A 51 8.26 2.45 -0.20
CA VAL A 51 6.94 1.85 -0.43
C VAL A 51 6.82 1.32 -1.86
N SER A 52 7.26 2.09 -2.86
CA SER A 52 7.22 1.69 -4.27
C SER A 52 8.06 0.44 -4.55
N GLU A 53 9.27 0.38 -4.00
CA GLU A 53 10.16 -0.79 -4.12
C GLU A 53 9.51 -2.01 -3.49
N ARG A 54 8.92 -1.87 -2.30
CA ARG A 54 8.25 -2.98 -1.59
C ARG A 54 6.98 -3.47 -2.27
N LEU A 55 6.28 -2.61 -3.01
CA LEU A 55 5.13 -2.99 -3.84
C LEU A 55 5.55 -3.58 -5.19
N GLY A 56 6.83 -3.50 -5.57
CA GLY A 56 7.33 -3.95 -6.86
C GLY A 56 6.80 -3.12 -8.03
N HIS A 57 6.46 -1.85 -7.79
CA HIS A 57 6.05 -0.96 -8.88
C HIS A 57 7.26 -0.58 -9.73
N THR A 58 7.22 -0.91 -11.03
CA THR A 58 8.26 -0.58 -12.01
C THR A 58 8.42 0.94 -12.19
N ARG A 59 7.41 1.73 -11.82
CA ARG A 59 7.43 3.19 -11.80
C ARG A 59 7.00 3.71 -10.43
N VAL A 60 7.88 4.49 -9.81
CA VAL A 60 7.62 5.19 -8.54
C VAL A 60 6.45 6.19 -8.67
N GLY A 61 6.24 6.72 -9.88
CA GLY A 61 5.13 7.63 -10.22
C GLY A 61 3.74 7.08 -9.88
N ILE A 62 3.49 5.77 -10.03
CA ILE A 62 2.18 5.18 -9.70
C ILE A 62 1.90 5.29 -8.20
N THR A 63 2.92 5.06 -7.37
CA THR A 63 2.82 5.22 -5.91
C THR A 63 2.67 6.69 -5.53
N LEU A 64 3.40 7.60 -6.19
CA LEU A 64 3.30 9.03 -5.93
C LEU A 64 1.95 9.62 -6.35
N ASP A 65 1.38 9.21 -7.49
CA ASP A 65 0.10 9.71 -7.98
C ASP A 65 -1.06 9.26 -7.08
N ILE A 66 -1.05 7.98 -6.65
CA ILE A 66 -2.06 7.43 -5.73
C ILE A 66 -1.99 8.07 -4.34
N TYR A 67 -0.80 8.46 -3.88
CA TYR A 67 -0.56 8.92 -2.50
C TYR A 67 -0.14 10.41 -2.37
N SER A 68 -0.28 11.18 -3.44
CA SER A 68 0.08 12.60 -3.53
C SER A 68 -0.43 13.45 -2.36
N HIS A 69 -1.67 13.21 -1.90
CA HIS A 69 -2.28 13.91 -0.77
C HIS A 69 -1.55 13.65 0.56
N THR A 70 -1.17 12.39 0.81
CA THR A 70 -0.39 12.05 2.03
C THR A 70 1.03 12.60 1.99
N ASN A 71 1.59 12.80 0.79
CA ASN A 71 2.91 13.40 0.62
C ASN A 71 2.92 14.88 1.02
N GLN A 72 1.85 15.64 0.74
CA GLN A 72 1.72 17.04 1.16
C GLN A 72 1.70 17.18 2.68
N GLU A 73 0.98 16.31 3.41
CA GLU A 73 0.96 16.31 4.87
C GLU A 73 2.34 15.97 5.46
N MET A 74 3.08 15.05 4.83
CA MET A 74 4.44 14.69 5.25
C MET A 74 5.45 15.82 4.99
N GLN A 75 5.33 16.52 3.86
CA GLN A 75 6.13 17.71 3.54
C GLN A 75 5.92 18.79 4.59
N ARG A 76 4.66 19.10 4.93
CA ARG A 76 4.32 20.07 5.98
C ARG A 76 4.91 19.69 7.33
N ARG A 77 4.73 18.43 7.76
CA ARG A 77 5.33 17.93 9.01
C ARG A 77 6.86 17.97 9.02
N SER A 78 7.49 17.78 7.86
CA SER A 78 8.95 17.85 7.74
C SER A 78 9.43 19.30 7.84
N ALA A 79 8.72 20.25 7.22
CA ALA A 79 8.98 21.67 7.38
C ALA A 79 8.79 22.13 8.83
N ASP A 80 7.69 21.75 9.48
CA ASP A 80 7.43 22.08 10.89
C ASP A 80 8.51 21.51 11.82
N ARG A 81 9.03 20.31 11.50
CA ARG A 81 10.10 19.67 12.28
C ARG A 81 11.46 20.34 12.02
N PHE A 82 11.71 20.79 10.81
CA PHE A 82 12.92 21.55 10.49
C PHE A 82 12.91 22.88 11.25
N ASP A 83 11.81 23.63 11.16
CA ASP A 83 11.64 24.94 11.81
C ASP A 83 11.86 24.84 13.33
N LYS A 84 11.28 23.82 13.98
CA LYS A 84 11.46 23.54 15.40
C LYS A 84 12.89 23.18 15.82
N ASN A 85 13.67 22.53 14.95
CA ASN A 85 15.04 22.11 15.28
C ASN A 85 16.09 23.15 14.86
N PHE A 86 15.75 24.05 13.95
CA PHE A 86 16.69 25.02 13.38
C PHE A 86 16.69 26.35 14.16
N TRP A 87 15.56 26.72 14.78
CA TRP A 87 15.42 27.95 15.58
C TRP A 87 15.51 27.75 17.10
N ASN A 88 16.02 26.61 17.55
CA ASN A 88 16.22 26.28 18.97
C ASN A 88 17.69 26.40 19.37
#